data_AF-A0A931E834-F1
#
_entry.id   AF-A0A931E834-F1
#
_cell.length_a   1.000
_cell.length_b   1.000
_cell.length_c   1.000
_cell.angle_alpha   90.00
_cell.angle_beta   90.00
_cell.angle_gamma   90.00
#
_symmetry.space_group_name_H-M   'P 1'
#
loop_
_entity.id
_entity.type
_entity.pdbx_description
1 polymer ?
#
loop_
_entity_poly.entity_id
_entity_poly.type
_entity_poly.pdbx_seq_one_letter_code
_entity_poly.pdbx_strand_id
1 'polypeptide(L)'
;MHVLIIADNDQHLEWIKSPLQATGLSINVIYAHSIREAMSLLKSVKFDMILYDLAFSEKGMAENFTRLYASGSKAPLVVLTEAFGDPEAAQALQFGAATHIVKDRQRVSVMAESFKNILLQRDIVYN
;
A
#
# COMPACT_ATOMS: atom_id res chain seq x y z
N MET A 1 14.39 2.37 2.36
CA MET A 1 12.94 2.44 2.69
C MET A 1 12.34 1.06 2.51
N HIS A 2 11.36 0.69 3.32
CA HIS A 2 10.66 -0.60 3.26
C HIS A 2 9.22 -0.40 2.84
N VAL A 3 8.79 -1.04 1.75
CA VAL A 3 7.40 -1.04 1.31
C VAL A 3 6.84 -2.44 1.50
N LEU A 4 5.75 -2.56 2.25
CA LEU A 4 5.00 -3.81 2.37
C LEU A 4 3.96 -3.85 1.26
N ILE A 5 3.87 -4.94 0.50
CA ILE A 5 2.80 -5.20 -0.45
C ILE A 5 1.99 -6.38 0.07
N ILE A 6 0.68 -6.19 0.25
CA ILE A 6 -0.26 -7.22 0.67
C ILE A 6 -1.09 -7.62 -0.55
N ALA A 7 -0.91 -8.83 -1.03
CA ALA A 7 -1.59 -9.39 -2.20
C ALA A 7 -1.76 -10.90 -2.05
N ASP A 8 -2.47 -11.58 -2.96
CA ASP A 8 -2.65 -13.03 -2.90
C ASP A 8 -1.41 -13.78 -3.42
N ASN A 9 -0.74 -13.21 -4.42
CA ASN A 9 0.49 -13.73 -5.01
C ASN A 9 1.37 -12.60 -5.58
N ASP A 10 2.67 -12.85 -5.72
CA ASP A 10 3.63 -11.83 -6.19
C ASP A 10 3.49 -11.51 -7.67
N GLN A 11 3.10 -12.49 -8.50
CA GLN A 11 3.09 -12.35 -9.96
C GLN A 11 2.17 -11.21 -10.41
N HIS A 12 1.06 -10.99 -9.72
CA HIS A 12 0.10 -9.98 -10.11
C HIS A 12 0.62 -8.55 -9.89
N LEU A 13 1.51 -8.35 -8.91
CA LEU A 13 2.03 -7.04 -8.51
C LEU A 13 3.53 -6.87 -8.70
N GLU A 14 4.21 -7.83 -9.34
CA GLU A 14 5.64 -7.68 -9.63
C GLU A 14 5.93 -6.43 -10.47
N TRP A 15 5.03 -6.07 -11.37
CA TRP A 15 5.14 -4.85 -12.19
C TRP A 15 5.11 -3.55 -11.36
N ILE A 16 4.56 -3.55 -10.13
CA ILE A 16 4.58 -2.40 -9.21
C ILE A 16 6.01 -2.02 -8.80
N LYS A 17 6.98 -2.93 -8.93
CA LYS A 17 8.40 -2.61 -8.74
C LYS A 17 8.87 -1.52 -9.71
N SER A 18 8.34 -1.48 -10.93
CA SER A 18 8.73 -0.47 -11.94
C SER A 18 8.42 0.98 -11.48
N PRO A 19 7.17 1.34 -11.11
CA PRO A 19 6.90 2.67 -10.57
C PRO A 19 7.62 2.95 -9.24
N LEU A 20 7.81 1.96 -8.36
CA LEU A 20 8.61 2.14 -7.15
C LEU A 20 10.08 2.46 -7.47
N GLN A 21 10.69 1.78 -8.43
CA GLN A 21 12.05 2.08 -8.89
C GLN A 21 12.15 3.47 -9.55
N ALA A 22 11.14 3.84 -10.34
CA ALA A 22 11.08 5.14 -11.01
C ALA A 22 10.96 6.34 -10.04
N THR A 23 10.70 6.10 -8.74
CA THR A 23 10.79 7.16 -7.71
C THR A 23 12.21 7.72 -7.56
N GLY A 24 13.23 6.92 -7.91
CA GLY A 24 14.64 7.21 -7.65
C GLY A 24 15.07 6.96 -6.20
N LEU A 25 14.19 6.40 -5.35
CA LEU A 25 14.47 6.09 -3.95
C LEU A 25 14.96 4.65 -3.79
N SER A 26 15.80 4.41 -2.78
CA SER A 26 16.21 3.04 -2.41
C SER A 26 15.11 2.35 -1.62
N ILE A 27 14.29 1.57 -2.32
CA ILE A 27 13.11 0.87 -1.79
C ILE A 27 13.35 -0.63 -1.79
N ASN A 28 13.25 -1.24 -0.61
CA ASN A 28 13.16 -2.68 -0.43
C ASN A 28 11.67 -3.08 -0.35
N VAL A 29 11.24 -3.92 -1.28
CA VAL A 29 9.85 -4.40 -1.36
C VAL A 29 9.75 -5.74 -0.64
N ILE A 30 8.80 -5.84 0.29
CA ILE A 30 8.50 -7.06 1.04
C ILE A 30 7.04 -7.41 0.76
N TYR A 31 6.77 -8.68 0.48
CA TYR A 31 5.43 -9.16 0.19
C TYR A 31 4.84 -9.89 1.40
N ALA A 32 3.53 -9.79 1.55
CA ALA A 32 2.73 -10.63 2.42
C ALA A 32 1.57 -11.22 1.61
N HIS A 33 1.44 -12.54 1.63
CA HIS A 33 0.38 -13.28 0.93
C HIS A 33 -0.88 -13.45 1.77
N SER A 34 -0.87 -12.91 2.99
CA SER A 34 -2.01 -12.91 3.89
C SER A 34 -1.92 -11.80 4.92
N ILE A 35 -3.05 -11.43 5.51
CA ILE A 35 -3.05 -10.50 6.65
C ILE A 35 -2.28 -11.06 7.84
N ARG A 36 -2.35 -12.38 8.09
CA ARG A 36 -1.58 -12.99 9.17
C ARG A 36 -0.08 -12.76 8.98
N GLU A 37 0.41 -12.93 7.76
CA GLU A 37 1.80 -12.67 7.42
C GLU A 37 2.15 -11.18 7.52
N ALA A 38 1.30 -10.31 6.97
CA ALA A 38 1.46 -8.86 7.06
C ALA A 38 1.61 -8.42 8.52
N MET A 39 0.76 -8.93 9.42
CA MET A 39 0.82 -8.65 10.85
C MET A 39 2.09 -9.17 11.53
N SER A 40 2.63 -10.32 11.09
CA SER A 40 3.93 -10.82 11.59
C SER A 40 5.09 -9.95 11.14
N LEU A 41 5.07 -9.49 9.89
CA LEU A 41 6.09 -8.58 9.34
C LEU A 41 6.05 -7.22 10.02
N LEU A 42 4.86 -6.66 10.24
CA LEU A 42 4.67 -5.36 10.90
C LEU A 42 5.19 -5.33 12.35
N LYS A 43 5.32 -6.48 13.01
CA LYS A 43 5.95 -6.59 14.34
C LYS A 43 7.48 -6.49 14.30
N SER A 44 8.09 -6.85 13.17
CA SER A 44 9.54 -7.06 13.05
C SER A 44 10.22 -5.99 12.19
N VAL A 45 9.48 -5.38 11.27
CA VAL A 45 9.99 -4.43 10.29
C VAL A 45 9.18 -3.15 10.35
N LYS A 46 9.87 -2.01 10.42
CA LYS A 46 9.23 -0.70 10.24
C LYS A 46 9.08 -0.41 8.76
N PHE A 47 7.84 -0.30 8.31
CA PHE A 47 7.53 0.04 6.93
C PHE A 47 7.41 1.54 6.73
N ASP A 48 7.77 2.00 5.53
CA ASP A 48 7.60 3.36 5.03
C ASP A 48 6.24 3.59 4.39
N MET A 49 5.64 2.53 3.84
CA MET A 49 4.34 2.52 3.19
C MET A 49 3.82 1.08 3.16
N ILE A 50 2.50 0.92 3.23
CA ILE A 50 1.82 -0.37 3.02
C ILE A 50 0.96 -0.21 1.77
N LEU A 51 1.19 -1.05 0.76
CA LEU A 51 0.35 -1.19 -0.41
C LEU A 51 -0.59 -2.37 -0.20
N TYR A 52 -1.90 -2.14 -0.31
CA TYR A 52 -2.91 -3.18 -0.21
C TYR A 52 -3.56 -3.39 -1.57
N ASP A 53 -3.46 -4.59 -2.12
CA ASP A 53 -4.21 -4.96 -3.33
C ASP A 53 -5.69 -5.11 -3.00
N LEU A 54 -6.56 -4.33 -3.63
CA LEU A 54 -7.99 -4.48 -3.40
C LEU A 54 -8.51 -5.85 -3.90
N ALA A 55 -7.92 -6.40 -4.96
CA ALA A 55 -8.28 -7.71 -5.52
C ALA A 55 -7.98 -8.87 -4.56
N PHE A 56 -7.12 -8.66 -3.54
CA PHE A 56 -6.78 -9.67 -2.54
C PHE A 56 -7.97 -10.03 -1.63
N SER A 57 -8.82 -9.06 -1.26
CA SER A 57 -9.90 -9.30 -0.31
C SER A 57 -10.90 -8.13 -0.28
N GLU A 58 -11.80 -8.08 -1.25
CA GLU A 58 -12.95 -7.16 -1.23
C GLU A 58 -13.85 -7.43 -0.02
N LYS A 59 -14.18 -8.71 0.23
CA LYS A 59 -15.11 -9.12 1.31
C LYS A 59 -14.55 -9.01 2.74
N GLY A 60 -13.25 -8.75 2.91
CA GLY A 60 -12.57 -8.70 4.20
C GLY A 60 -11.85 -7.38 4.50
N MET A 61 -11.95 -6.38 3.61
CA MET A 61 -11.18 -5.14 3.69
C MET A 61 -11.32 -4.44 5.04
N ALA A 62 -12.53 -4.25 5.55
CA ALA A 62 -12.77 -3.55 6.82
C ALA A 62 -12.08 -4.24 8.01
N GLU A 63 -12.19 -5.57 8.09
CA GLU A 63 -11.55 -6.36 9.15
C GLU A 63 -10.03 -6.35 9.01
N ASN A 64 -9.53 -6.47 7.78
CA ASN A 64 -8.10 -6.43 7.47
C ASN A 64 -7.49 -5.09 7.88
N PHE A 65 -8.15 -3.98 7.54
CA PHE A 65 -7.69 -2.63 7.87
C PHE A 65 -7.71 -2.40 9.37
N THR A 66 -8.78 -2.84 10.06
CA THR A 66 -8.85 -2.82 11.53
C THR A 66 -7.64 -3.51 12.16
N ARG A 67 -7.26 -4.69 11.66
CA ARG A 67 -6.06 -5.41 12.12
C ARG A 67 -4.78 -4.65 11.82
N LEU A 68 -4.65 -4.05 10.62
CA LEU A 68 -3.49 -3.26 10.23
C LEU A 68 -3.32 -2.01 11.12
N TYR A 69 -4.39 -1.29 11.49
CA TYR A 69 -4.27 -0.19 12.45
C TYR A 69 -3.92 -0.68 13.84
N ALA A 70 -4.54 -1.78 14.29
CA ALA A 70 -4.24 -2.37 15.58
C ALA A 70 -2.78 -2.85 15.71
N SER A 71 -2.05 -3.00 14.59
CA SER A 71 -0.60 -3.25 14.60
C SER A 71 0.22 -2.10 15.21
N GLY A 72 -0.33 -0.89 15.27
CA GLY A 72 0.39 0.33 15.67
C GLY A 72 1.37 0.86 14.62
N SER A 73 1.36 0.30 13.40
CA SER A 73 2.16 0.82 12.30
C SER A 73 1.76 2.26 11.96
N LYS A 74 2.76 3.13 11.82
CA LYS A 74 2.59 4.51 11.35
C LYS A 74 2.73 4.66 9.84
N ALA A 75 2.97 3.56 9.13
CA ALA A 75 3.09 3.60 7.68
C ALA A 75 1.72 3.90 7.05
N PRO A 76 1.63 4.84 6.09
CA PRO A 76 0.38 5.08 5.37
C PRO A 76 -0.04 3.82 4.61
N LEU A 77 -1.31 3.46 4.78
CA LEU A 77 -1.96 2.41 4.02
C LEU A 77 -2.50 2.99 2.71
N VAL A 78 -1.96 2.52 1.59
CA VAL A 78 -2.32 2.94 0.24
C VAL A 78 -2.97 1.77 -0.48
N VAL A 79 -4.14 2.01 -1.06
CA VAL A 79 -4.91 0.95 -1.73
C VAL A 79 -4.68 0.99 -3.22
N LEU A 80 -4.41 -0.17 -3.82
CA LEU A 80 -4.24 -0.32 -5.25
C LEU A 80 -5.56 -0.81 -5.87
N THR A 81 -6.15 -0.02 -6.77
CA THR A 81 -7.42 -0.35 -7.45
C THR A 81 -7.23 -0.57 -8.94
N GLU A 82 -8.15 -1.29 -9.59
CA GLU A 82 -8.05 -1.55 -11.04
C GLU A 82 -8.55 -0.36 -11.87
N ALA A 83 -9.51 0.41 -11.36
CA ALA A 83 -10.15 1.50 -12.09
C ALA A 83 -10.36 2.76 -11.23
N PHE A 84 -10.51 3.89 -11.93
CA PHE A 84 -10.97 5.14 -11.33
C PHE A 84 -12.47 5.04 -11.00
N GLY A 85 -12.86 5.56 -9.83
CA GLY A 85 -14.26 5.57 -9.41
C GLY A 85 -14.76 4.22 -8.88
N ASP A 86 -13.85 3.29 -8.63
CA ASP A 86 -14.10 2.04 -7.92
C ASP A 86 -14.77 2.34 -6.56
N PRO A 87 -16.05 1.98 -6.33
CA PRO A 87 -16.78 2.28 -5.10
C PRO A 87 -16.05 1.80 -3.84
N GLU A 88 -15.31 0.71 -3.97
CA GLU A 88 -14.49 0.08 -2.95
C GLU A 88 -13.29 0.96 -2.58
N ALA A 89 -12.77 1.78 -3.50
CA ALA A 89 -11.75 2.79 -3.19
C ALA A 89 -12.26 3.81 -2.18
N ALA A 90 -13.50 4.28 -2.37
CA ALA A 90 -14.14 5.23 -1.46
C ALA A 90 -14.38 4.59 -0.08
N GLN A 91 -14.80 3.32 -0.04
CA GLN A 91 -14.93 2.57 1.21
C GLN A 91 -13.58 2.39 1.91
N ALA A 92 -12.51 2.15 1.15
CA ALA A 92 -11.19 1.97 1.73
C ALA A 92 -10.70 3.24 2.44
N LEU A 93 -10.99 4.42 1.90
CA LEU A 93 -10.74 5.72 2.56
C LEU A 93 -11.58 5.86 3.84
N GLN A 94 -12.85 5.44 3.83
CA GLN A 94 -13.70 5.43 5.03
C GLN A 94 -13.17 4.50 6.11
N PHE A 95 -12.53 3.39 5.73
CA PHE A 95 -11.81 2.50 6.63
C PHE A 95 -10.39 2.99 6.93
N GLY A 96 -10.05 4.23 6.60
CA GLY A 96 -8.83 4.92 7.05
C GLY A 96 -7.62 4.82 6.12
N ALA A 97 -7.75 4.23 4.93
CA ALA A 97 -6.65 4.28 3.96
C ALA A 97 -6.24 5.73 3.73
N ALA A 98 -4.94 5.98 3.67
CA ALA A 98 -4.41 7.33 3.48
C ALA A 98 -4.77 7.87 2.09
N THR A 99 -4.75 6.99 1.08
CA THR A 99 -5.16 7.29 -0.29
C THR A 99 -5.36 6.00 -1.09
N HIS A 100 -5.82 6.12 -2.33
CA HIS A 100 -5.83 5.03 -3.32
C HIS A 100 -5.06 5.44 -4.59
N ILE A 101 -4.50 4.46 -5.29
CA ILE A 101 -3.80 4.62 -6.56
C ILE A 101 -4.35 3.59 -7.53
N VAL A 102 -4.75 4.05 -8.72
CA VAL A 102 -5.17 3.16 -9.80
C VAL A 102 -3.96 2.47 -10.40
N LYS A 103 -4.07 1.16 -10.59
CA LYS A 103 -3.09 0.28 -11.22
C LYS A 103 -3.01 0.55 -12.72
N ASP A 104 -2.36 1.64 -13.09
CA ASP A 104 -2.18 2.01 -14.49
C ASP A 104 -0.78 1.66 -15.00
N ARG A 105 -0.67 0.50 -15.65
CA ARG A 105 0.59 0.02 -16.24
C ARG A 105 1.14 0.93 -17.34
N GLN A 106 0.33 1.79 -17.94
CA GLN A 106 0.76 2.72 -18.98
C GLN A 106 1.24 4.05 -18.39
N ARG A 107 0.88 4.36 -17.15
CA ARG A 107 1.21 5.62 -16.47
C ARG A 107 2.15 5.42 -15.28
N VAL A 108 3.23 4.67 -15.50
CA VAL A 108 4.27 4.37 -14.51
C VAL A 108 4.80 5.63 -13.81
N SER A 109 5.06 6.72 -14.55
CA SER A 109 5.58 7.97 -13.99
C SER A 109 4.63 8.62 -12.99
N VAL A 110 3.32 8.54 -13.23
CA VAL A 110 2.28 9.10 -12.36
C VAL A 110 2.18 8.30 -11.05
N MET A 111 2.26 6.98 -11.16
CA MET A 111 2.32 6.11 -9.97
C MET A 111 3.62 6.36 -9.18
N ALA A 112 4.76 6.51 -9.87
CA ALA A 112 6.04 6.81 -9.25
C ALA A 112 6.01 8.14 -8.50
N GLU A 113 5.45 9.19 -9.08
CA GLU A 113 5.30 10.49 -8.42
C GLU A 113 4.42 10.38 -7.17
N SER A 114 3.28 9.68 -7.28
CA SER A 114 2.39 9.42 -6.14
C SER A 114 3.10 8.67 -5.01
N PHE A 115 3.81 7.58 -5.32
CA PHE A 115 4.58 6.82 -4.33
C PHE A 115 5.67 7.67 -3.69
N LYS A 116 6.42 8.42 -4.49
CA LYS A 116 7.48 9.31 -4.01
C LYS A 116 6.94 10.34 -3.03
N ASN A 117 5.82 10.99 -3.37
CA ASN A 117 5.21 12.00 -2.50
C ASN A 117 4.81 11.40 -1.15
N ILE A 118 4.15 10.23 -1.14
CA ILE A 118 3.72 9.57 0.10
C ILE A 118 4.94 9.11 0.93
N LEU A 119 5.98 8.58 0.29
CA LEU A 119 7.20 8.13 0.96
C LEU A 119 7.99 9.29 1.59
N LEU A 120 7.96 10.48 0.97
CA LEU A 120 8.70 11.66 1.45
C LEU A 120 7.91 12.53 2.44
N GLN A 121 6.58 12.40 2.51
CA GLN A 121 5.72 13.16 3.43
C GLN A 121 5.82 12.71 4.91
N ARG A 122 6.94 12.11 5.31
CA ARG A 122 7.11 11.49 6.63
C ARG A 122 7.20 12.43 7.83
N ASP A 123 7.20 13.75 7.65
CA ASP A 123 7.26 14.70 8.75
C ASP A 123 6.39 15.95 8.50
N ILE A 124 5.11 15.88 8.86
CA ILE A 124 4.41 17.04 9.44
C ILE A 124 3.76 16.56 10.74
N VAL A 125 4.57 16.49 11.79
CA VAL A 125 4.06 16.53 13.16
C VAL A 125 3.66 17.98 13.43
N TYR A 126 2.36 18.26 13.46
CA TYR A 126 1.90 19.49 14.11
C TYR A 126 2.19 19.33 15.61
N ASN A 127 3.19 20.08 16.10
CA ASN A 127 3.37 20.37 17.53
C ASN A 127 2.23 21.24 18.04
#